data_AF-A0A969BTJ1-F1
#
_entry.id   AF-A0A969BTJ1-F1
#
_cell.length_a   1.000
_cell.length_b   1.000
_cell.length_c   1.000
_cell.angle_alpha   90.00
_cell.angle_beta   90.00
_cell.angle_gamma   90.00
#
_symmetry.space_group_name_H-M   'P 1'
#
loop_
_entity.id
_entity.type
_entity.pdbx_description
1 polymer ?
#
loop_
_entity_poly.entity_id
_entity_poly.type
_entity_poly.pdbx_seq_one_letter_code
_entity_poly.pdbx_strand_id
1 'polypeptide(L)'
;MEGKDKLTQTFRASLRIRDSQILGIVIDADDDLSASWDSLKNILIEIGYQGVPSNPSESGLVIAETELPKVGIWIMPDNKLPGMIEDFVRFLVPTDDVLWNRAETAINDIPIEHIRFRPSYRSKAIVHTWLAWQEQPGKPLGQAITAKYLDANADYARNFVAWLRRLFG
;
A
#
# COMPACT_ATOMS: atom_id res chain seq x y z
N MET A 1 -14.52 -0.65 7.70
CA MET A 1 -15.03 -2.03 7.82
C MET A 1 -15.51 -2.59 6.48
N GLU A 2 -16.47 -1.97 5.78
CA GLU A 2 -17.00 -2.49 4.49
C GLU A 2 -15.95 -2.81 3.39
N GLY A 3 -14.83 -2.08 3.34
CA GLY A 3 -13.78 -2.30 2.35
C GLY A 3 -12.93 -3.55 2.60
N LYS A 4 -12.51 -3.80 3.85
CA LYS A 4 -11.69 -4.97 4.23
C LYS A 4 -12.47 -6.28 4.09
N ASP A 5 -13.76 -6.26 4.44
CA ASP A 5 -14.62 -7.45 4.31
C ASP A 5 -14.86 -7.84 2.84
N LYS A 6 -15.09 -6.84 1.97
CA LYS A 6 -15.19 -7.05 0.52
C LYS A 6 -13.89 -7.55 -0.10
N LEU A 7 -12.74 -7.02 0.36
CA LEU A 7 -11.43 -7.50 -0.08
C LEU A 7 -11.23 -8.96 0.29
N THR A 8 -11.48 -9.34 1.55
CA THR A 8 -11.36 -10.72 2.03
C THR A 8 -12.26 -11.69 1.26
N GLN A 9 -13.51 -11.29 0.96
CA GLN A 9 -14.41 -12.10 0.14
C GLN A 9 -13.90 -12.24 -1.30
N THR A 10 -13.45 -11.15 -1.91
CA THR A 10 -12.88 -11.16 -3.27
C THR A 10 -11.62 -12.02 -3.33
N PHE A 11 -10.73 -11.88 -2.35
CA PHE A 11 -9.51 -12.67 -2.23
C PHE A 11 -9.82 -14.16 -2.15
N ARG A 12 -10.73 -14.56 -1.24
CA ARG A 12 -11.20 -15.95 -1.14
C ARG A 12 -11.79 -16.46 -2.46
N ALA A 13 -12.58 -15.64 -3.16
CA ALA A 13 -13.17 -16.01 -4.44
C ALA A 13 -12.11 -16.20 -5.53
N SER A 14 -11.15 -15.29 -5.66
CA SER A 14 -10.06 -15.36 -6.64
C SER A 14 -9.18 -16.60 -6.43
N LEU A 15 -8.94 -17.00 -5.19
CA LEU A 15 -8.13 -18.19 -4.87
C LEU A 15 -8.82 -19.53 -5.14
N ARG A 16 -10.15 -19.55 -5.35
CA ARG A 16 -10.89 -20.77 -5.69
C ARG A 16 -10.80 -21.14 -7.17
N ILE A 17 -10.30 -20.23 -8.01
CA ILE A 17 -10.07 -20.47 -9.44
C ILE A 17 -8.74 -21.19 -9.58
N ARG A 18 -8.78 -22.50 -9.89
CA ARG A 18 -7.61 -23.40 -9.90
C ARG A 18 -6.83 -23.43 -11.21
N ASP A 19 -7.01 -22.43 -12.06
CA ASP A 19 -6.14 -22.26 -13.23
C ASP A 19 -4.85 -21.54 -12.80
N SER A 20 -3.76 -21.71 -13.56
CA SER A 20 -2.42 -21.14 -13.30
C SER A 20 -2.39 -19.61 -13.31
N GLN A 21 -3.06 -18.99 -12.34
CA GLN A 21 -3.22 -17.56 -12.18
C GLN A 21 -2.19 -17.05 -11.17
N ILE A 22 -1.67 -15.85 -11.43
CA ILE A 22 -0.86 -15.09 -10.48
C ILE A 22 -1.75 -14.01 -9.88
N LEU A 23 -1.88 -13.98 -8.56
CA LEU A 23 -2.67 -13.01 -7.82
C LEU A 23 -1.76 -12.11 -6.98
N GLY A 24 -1.73 -10.81 -7.30
CA GLY A 24 -1.06 -9.79 -6.51
C GLY A 24 -2.04 -8.98 -5.68
N ILE A 25 -1.75 -8.85 -4.39
CA ILE A 25 -2.60 -8.14 -3.43
C ILE A 25 -1.76 -7.07 -2.76
N VAL A 26 -2.29 -5.85 -2.76
CA VAL A 26 -1.73 -4.72 -2.04
C VAL A 26 -2.81 -4.22 -1.08
N ILE A 27 -2.49 -4.13 0.20
CA ILE A 27 -3.42 -3.64 1.24
C ILE A 27 -2.79 -2.52 2.05
N ASP A 28 -3.62 -1.61 2.55
CA ASP A 28 -3.21 -0.68 3.59
C ASP A 28 -3.14 -1.40 4.96
N ALA A 29 -2.07 -1.16 5.72
CA ALA A 29 -2.01 -1.60 7.12
C ALA A 29 -2.99 -0.80 8.00
N ASP A 30 -3.42 0.38 7.54
CA ASP A 30 -4.08 1.39 8.37
C ASP A 30 -3.27 1.60 9.66
N ASP A 31 -3.89 1.42 10.82
CA ASP A 31 -3.24 1.57 12.13
C ASP A 31 -2.64 0.26 12.68
N ASP A 32 -2.92 -0.91 12.06
CA ASP A 32 -2.48 -2.23 12.57
C ASP A 32 -2.06 -3.18 11.44
N LEU A 33 -0.74 -3.28 11.27
CA LEU A 33 -0.09 -4.16 10.31
C LEU A 33 -0.27 -5.65 10.67
N SER A 34 -0.24 -6.00 11.95
CA SER A 34 -0.36 -7.39 12.39
C SER A 34 -1.77 -7.91 12.10
N ALA A 35 -2.80 -7.16 12.48
CA ALA A 35 -4.18 -7.53 12.21
C ALA A 35 -4.46 -7.65 10.69
N SER A 36 -3.89 -6.74 9.91
CA SER A 36 -4.01 -6.74 8.44
C SER A 36 -3.33 -7.97 7.82
N TRP A 37 -2.15 -8.35 8.32
CA TRP A 37 -1.46 -9.58 7.93
C TRP A 37 -2.21 -10.85 8.35
N ASP A 38 -2.65 -10.91 9.61
CA ASP A 38 -3.32 -12.08 10.18
C ASP A 38 -4.59 -12.44 9.40
N SER A 39 -5.35 -11.43 8.95
CA SER A 39 -6.53 -11.64 8.13
C SER A 39 -6.22 -12.39 6.84
N LEU A 40 -5.18 -11.97 6.10
CA LEU A 40 -4.78 -12.62 4.84
C LEU A 40 -4.08 -13.96 5.07
N LYS A 41 -3.23 -14.05 6.10
CA LYS A 41 -2.54 -15.28 6.52
C LYS A 41 -3.53 -16.39 6.80
N ASN A 42 -4.58 -16.11 7.58
CA ASN A 42 -5.59 -17.10 7.93
C ASN A 42 -6.31 -17.63 6.69
N ILE A 43 -6.61 -16.77 5.71
CA ILE A 43 -7.23 -17.17 4.44
C ILE A 43 -6.31 -18.08 3.62
N LEU A 44 -5.01 -17.76 3.54
CA LEU A 44 -4.03 -18.61 2.86
C LEU A 44 -3.95 -20.00 3.50
N ILE A 45 -3.88 -20.06 4.83
CA ILE A 45 -3.84 -21.33 5.58
C ILE A 45 -5.14 -22.13 5.36
N GLU A 46 -6.30 -21.48 5.43
CA GLU A 46 -7.62 -22.11 5.18
C GLU A 46 -7.72 -22.75 3.79
N ILE A 47 -7.08 -22.15 2.79
CA ILE A 47 -7.11 -22.62 1.39
C ILE A 47 -6.10 -23.74 1.14
N GLY A 48 -5.10 -23.89 2.01
CA GLY A 48 -4.14 -24.99 1.98
C GLY A 48 -2.72 -24.58 1.62
N TYR A 49 -2.39 -23.28 1.56
CA TYR A 49 -1.01 -22.84 1.38
C TYR A 49 -0.15 -23.28 2.57
N GLN A 50 0.98 -23.93 2.30
CA GLN A 50 1.95 -24.33 3.32
C GLN A 50 3.06 -23.28 3.42
N GLY A 51 3.77 -23.22 4.54
CA GLY A 51 4.92 -22.31 4.69
C GLY A 51 4.57 -20.81 4.73
N VAL A 52 3.31 -20.46 5.00
CA VAL A 52 2.92 -19.05 5.22
C VAL A 52 3.62 -18.55 6.50
N PRO A 53 4.40 -17.45 6.45
CA PRO A 53 5.18 -17.00 7.60
C PRO A 53 4.28 -16.47 8.72
N SER A 54 4.78 -16.50 9.96
CA SER A 54 4.02 -15.98 11.11
C SER A 54 3.79 -14.48 11.02
N ASN A 55 4.80 -13.74 10.54
CA ASN A 55 4.83 -12.29 10.34
C ASN A 55 4.99 -11.95 8.84
N PRO A 56 4.57 -10.75 8.39
CA PRO A 56 4.78 -10.37 6.99
C PRO A 56 6.28 -10.29 6.67
N SER A 57 6.64 -10.74 5.48
CA SER A 57 8.02 -10.59 4.98
C SER A 57 8.28 -9.12 4.69
N GLU A 58 9.40 -8.57 5.15
CA GLU A 58 9.82 -7.19 4.82
C GLU A 58 9.93 -6.97 3.29
N SER A 59 10.27 -8.04 2.57
CA SER A 59 10.36 -8.00 1.12
C SER A 59 9.00 -8.16 0.40
N GLY A 60 7.91 -8.39 1.13
CA GLY A 60 6.61 -8.81 0.61
C GLY A 60 6.54 -10.33 0.38
N LEU A 61 5.38 -10.92 0.67
CA LEU A 61 5.14 -12.34 0.47
C LEU A 61 5.06 -12.66 -1.03
N VAL A 62 5.71 -13.74 -1.45
CA VAL A 62 5.40 -14.47 -2.70
C VAL A 62 5.40 -15.94 -2.35
N ILE A 63 4.28 -16.62 -2.58
CA ILE A 63 4.08 -18.03 -2.28
C ILE A 63 3.40 -18.74 -3.44
N ALA A 64 3.77 -19.98 -3.68
CA ALA A 64 3.20 -20.81 -4.74
C ALA A 64 3.07 -22.23 -4.22
N GLU A 65 1.99 -22.89 -4.62
CA GLU A 65 1.70 -24.28 -4.28
C GLU A 65 1.20 -25.02 -5.52
N THR A 66 1.31 -26.34 -5.51
CA THR A 66 0.83 -27.16 -6.62
C THR A 66 -0.70 -27.09 -6.67
N GLU A 67 -1.28 -26.90 -7.87
CA GLU A 67 -2.73 -26.75 -8.10
C GLU A 67 -3.40 -25.52 -7.43
N LEU A 68 -2.61 -24.56 -6.92
CA LEU A 68 -3.11 -23.28 -6.39
C LEU A 68 -2.49 -22.10 -7.16
N PRO A 69 -3.17 -20.94 -7.19
CA PRO A 69 -2.60 -19.72 -7.75
C PRO A 69 -1.27 -19.33 -7.08
N LYS A 70 -0.37 -18.69 -7.83
CA LYS A 70 0.78 -18.01 -7.22
C LYS A 70 0.27 -16.73 -6.58
N VAL A 71 0.51 -16.54 -5.28
CA VAL A 71 0.02 -15.38 -4.53
C VAL A 71 1.18 -14.50 -4.10
N GLY A 72 1.05 -13.20 -4.31
CA GLY A 72 1.90 -12.22 -3.64
C GLY A 72 1.06 -11.26 -2.81
N ILE A 73 1.57 -10.92 -1.63
CA ILE A 73 0.95 -9.94 -0.73
C ILE A 73 1.98 -8.86 -0.39
N TRP A 74 1.58 -7.61 -0.56
CA TRP A 74 2.26 -6.43 -0.06
C TRP A 74 1.35 -5.67 0.90
N ILE A 75 1.88 -5.31 2.06
CA ILE A 75 1.22 -4.47 3.05
C ILE A 75 1.87 -3.09 2.99
N MET A 76 1.10 -2.06 2.71
CA MET A 76 1.57 -0.69 2.69
C MET A 76 1.98 -0.21 4.09
N PRO A 77 2.92 0.75 4.16
CA PRO A 77 3.67 1.28 3.02
C PRO A 77 4.83 0.37 2.59
N ASP A 78 5.36 -0.47 3.48
CA ASP A 78 6.64 -1.16 3.29
C ASP A 78 6.74 -2.57 3.93
N ASN A 79 5.62 -3.18 4.29
CA ASN A 79 5.49 -4.42 5.08
C ASN A 79 6.03 -4.37 6.51
N LYS A 80 6.42 -3.19 7.02
CA LYS A 80 7.00 -3.03 8.36
C LYS A 80 6.26 -2.01 9.21
N LEU A 81 5.77 -0.95 8.58
CA LEU A 81 5.06 0.14 9.26
C LEU A 81 3.55 0.01 9.09
N PRO A 82 2.76 0.48 10.08
CA PRO A 82 1.38 0.85 9.80
C PRO A 82 1.36 2.02 8.80
N GLY A 83 0.27 2.14 8.05
CA GLY A 83 0.09 3.22 7.09
C GLY A 83 -0.67 2.81 5.85
N MET A 84 -0.79 3.78 4.96
CA MET A 84 -1.53 3.70 3.72
C MET A 84 -0.63 4.01 2.51
N ILE A 85 -1.20 3.90 1.31
CA ILE A 85 -0.54 4.34 0.08
C ILE A 85 -0.06 5.79 0.13
N GLU A 86 -0.74 6.69 0.86
CA GLU A 86 -0.29 8.08 1.03
C GLU A 86 1.02 8.18 1.82
N ASP A 87 1.26 7.30 2.78
CA ASP A 87 2.53 7.21 3.50
C ASP A 87 3.63 6.64 2.60
N PHE A 88 3.30 5.69 1.72
CA PHE A 88 4.23 5.21 0.70
C PHE A 88 4.66 6.34 -0.25
N VAL A 89 3.71 7.17 -0.69
CA VAL A 89 3.98 8.29 -1.59
C VAL A 89 4.93 9.30 -0.95
N ARG A 90 4.78 9.57 0.35
CA ARG A 90 5.73 10.42 1.10
C ARG A 90 7.17 9.92 0.97
N PHE A 91 7.41 8.61 0.97
CA PHE A 91 8.77 8.06 0.80
C PHE A 91 9.35 8.25 -0.59
N LEU A 92 8.51 8.59 -1.58
CA LEU A 92 8.93 8.83 -2.95
C LEU A 92 9.08 10.32 -3.27
N VAL A 93 8.60 11.22 -2.39
CA VAL A 93 8.82 12.65 -2.58
C VAL A 93 10.28 12.97 -2.24
N PRO A 94 10.98 13.76 -3.08
CA PRO A 94 12.35 14.20 -2.77
C PRO A 94 12.43 14.86 -1.39
N THR A 95 13.49 14.58 -0.64
CA THR A 95 13.64 15.05 0.75
C THR A 95 13.70 16.57 0.88
N ASP A 96 14.04 17.28 -0.19
CA ASP A 96 14.15 18.72 -0.29
C ASP A 96 13.01 19.38 -1.09
N ASP A 97 11.90 18.66 -1.35
CA ASP A 97 10.75 19.21 -2.06
C ASP A 97 10.10 20.35 -1.27
N VAL A 98 10.23 21.57 -1.80
CA VAL A 98 9.74 22.80 -1.18
C VAL A 98 8.22 22.81 -1.06
N LEU A 99 7.50 22.25 -2.05
CA LEU A 99 6.05 22.22 -2.05
C LEU A 99 5.50 21.21 -1.03
N TRP A 100 6.20 20.10 -0.80
CA TRP A 100 5.83 19.12 0.21
C TRP A 100 5.93 19.72 1.59
N ASN A 101 7.06 20.35 1.90
CA ASN A 101 7.26 21.07 3.17
C ASN A 101 6.19 22.14 3.36
N ARG A 102 5.87 22.90 2.31
CA ARG A 102 4.80 23.90 2.34
C ARG A 102 3.42 23.27 2.60
N ALA A 103 3.13 22.10 2.04
CA ALA A 103 1.86 21.43 2.21
C ALA A 103 1.72 20.91 3.63
N GLU A 104 2.78 20.33 4.19
CA GLU A 104 2.80 19.90 5.58
C GLU A 104 2.60 21.09 6.54
N THR A 105 3.30 22.21 6.34
CA THR A 105 3.08 23.44 7.11
C THR A 105 1.64 23.93 6.99
N ALA A 106 1.10 24.01 5.76
CA ALA A 106 -0.26 24.48 5.54
C ALA A 106 -1.31 23.63 6.25
N ILE A 107 -1.10 22.32 6.34
CA ILE A 107 -1.97 21.41 7.09
C ILE A 107 -1.78 21.55 8.61
N ASN A 108 -0.55 21.75 9.07
CA ASN A 108 -0.25 21.92 10.51
C ASN A 108 -0.75 23.24 11.09
N ASP A 109 -0.80 24.28 10.28
CA ASP A 109 -1.23 25.61 10.70
C ASP A 109 -2.77 25.74 10.77
N ILE A 110 -3.52 24.71 10.36
CA ILE A 110 -4.99 24.71 10.47
C ILE A 110 -5.37 24.60 11.95
N PRO A 111 -6.12 25.58 12.51
CA PRO A 111 -6.62 25.48 13.87
C PRO A 111 -7.47 24.21 14.06
N ILE A 112 -7.35 23.55 15.22
CA ILE A 112 -8.00 22.25 15.47
C ILE A 112 -9.51 22.29 15.23
N GLU A 113 -10.16 23.42 15.55
CA GLU A 113 -11.59 23.68 15.34
C GLU A 113 -12.00 23.80 13.87
N HIS A 114 -11.05 24.04 12.97
CA HIS A 114 -11.26 24.15 11.53
C HIS A 114 -10.89 22.87 10.78
N ILE A 115 -10.23 21.91 11.43
CA ILE A 115 -9.89 20.62 10.82
C ILE A 115 -11.18 19.83 10.56
N ARG A 116 -11.43 19.52 9.28
CA ARG A 116 -12.62 18.76 8.83
C ARG A 116 -12.34 17.28 8.56
N PHE A 117 -11.08 16.88 8.49
CA PHE A 117 -10.68 15.49 8.27
C PHE A 117 -10.34 14.82 9.61
N ARG A 118 -10.56 13.51 9.71
CA ARG A 118 -10.18 12.74 10.91
C ARG A 118 -8.65 12.63 11.04
N PRO A 119 -8.09 12.47 12.25
CA PRO A 119 -6.63 12.41 12.44
C PRO A 119 -5.92 11.37 11.56
N SER A 120 -6.51 10.19 11.34
CA SER A 120 -5.95 9.16 10.46
C SER A 120 -5.91 9.52 8.96
N TYR A 121 -6.52 10.63 8.56
CA TYR A 121 -6.43 11.17 7.19
C TYR A 121 -5.39 12.28 7.05
N ARG A 122 -4.53 12.50 8.04
CA ARG A 122 -3.50 13.56 7.97
C ARG A 122 -2.56 13.36 6.78
N SER A 123 -1.98 12.17 6.60
CA SER A 123 -1.10 11.88 5.44
C SER A 123 -1.83 12.10 4.12
N LYS A 124 -3.12 11.75 4.07
CA LYS A 124 -3.98 12.00 2.92
C LYS A 124 -4.19 13.48 2.63
N ALA A 125 -4.45 14.29 3.66
CA ALA A 125 -4.60 15.73 3.51
C ALA A 125 -3.32 16.39 2.95
N ILE A 126 -2.15 15.97 3.44
CA ILE A 126 -0.85 16.49 2.98
C ILE A 126 -0.60 16.12 1.52
N VAL A 127 -0.67 14.83 1.19
CA VAL A 127 -0.44 14.32 -0.18
C VAL A 127 -1.37 15.00 -1.18
N HIS A 128 -2.66 15.10 -0.89
CA HIS A 128 -3.61 15.73 -1.81
C HIS A 128 -3.42 17.24 -1.95
N THR A 129 -2.98 17.92 -0.89
CA THR A 129 -2.62 19.35 -0.95
C THR A 129 -1.38 19.55 -1.83
N TRP A 130 -0.35 18.73 -1.62
CA TRP A 130 0.86 18.75 -2.44
C TRP A 130 0.57 18.42 -3.92
N LEU A 131 -0.27 17.43 -4.19
CA LEU A 131 -0.71 17.07 -5.55
C LEU A 131 -1.47 18.22 -6.23
N ALA A 132 -2.22 19.02 -5.48
CA ALA A 132 -2.93 20.18 -6.01
C ALA A 132 -2.00 21.30 -6.48
N TRP A 133 -0.72 21.27 -6.08
CA TRP A 133 0.29 22.26 -6.47
C TRP A 133 1.26 21.76 -7.55
N GLN A 134 1.07 20.56 -8.07
CA GLN A 134 1.88 20.03 -9.16
C GLN A 134 1.49 20.64 -10.51
N GLU A 135 2.35 20.48 -11.53
CA GLU A 135 2.12 20.98 -12.89
C GLU A 135 0.77 20.55 -13.46
N GLN A 136 0.33 19.33 -13.15
CA GLN A 136 -1.04 18.87 -13.39
C GLN A 136 -1.75 18.67 -12.05
N PRO A 137 -2.48 19.69 -11.55
CA PRO A 137 -3.10 19.67 -10.24
C PRO A 137 -4.03 18.48 -10.02
N GLY A 138 -3.89 17.85 -8.85
CA GLY A 138 -4.86 16.87 -8.35
C GLY A 138 -4.87 15.54 -9.11
N LYS A 139 -3.80 15.21 -9.86
CA LYS A 139 -3.67 13.88 -10.47
C LYS A 139 -3.89 12.77 -9.44
N PRO A 140 -4.62 11.69 -9.80
CA PRO A 140 -4.71 10.51 -8.95
C PRO A 140 -3.32 9.97 -8.60
N LEU A 141 -3.15 9.48 -7.38
CA LEU A 141 -1.86 8.97 -6.87
C LEU A 141 -1.16 7.99 -7.81
N GLY A 142 -1.89 7.01 -8.35
CA GLY A 142 -1.34 6.06 -9.31
C GLY A 142 -0.83 6.69 -10.62
N GLN A 143 -1.35 7.86 -11.00
CA GLN A 143 -0.89 8.64 -12.15
C GLN A 143 0.19 9.68 -11.78
N ALA A 144 0.31 10.06 -10.50
CA ALA A 144 1.38 10.93 -10.04
C ALA A 144 2.76 10.24 -10.13
N ILE A 145 2.79 8.92 -9.93
CA ILE A 145 3.98 8.08 -10.14
C ILE A 145 4.47 8.18 -11.59
N THR A 146 3.56 8.07 -12.57
CA THR A 146 3.92 8.14 -14.00
C THR A 146 4.23 9.55 -14.49
N ALA A 147 3.78 10.58 -13.77
CA ALA A 147 4.08 11.99 -14.05
C ALA A 147 5.48 12.44 -13.59
N LYS A 148 6.32 11.53 -13.06
CA LYS A 148 7.69 11.80 -12.57
C LYS A 148 7.78 12.81 -11.41
N TYR A 149 6.70 13.02 -10.66
CA TYR A 149 6.72 13.83 -9.43
C TYR A 149 7.33 13.06 -8.24
N LEU A 150 7.54 11.74 -8.41
CA LEU A 150 7.99 10.82 -7.38
C LEU A 150 9.29 10.14 -7.84
N ASP A 151 10.25 10.00 -6.92
CA ASP A 151 11.50 9.29 -7.17
C ASP A 151 11.27 7.77 -7.16
N ALA A 152 11.13 7.21 -8.35
CA ALA A 152 11.02 5.78 -8.55
C ALA A 152 12.28 4.99 -8.16
N ASN A 153 13.41 5.67 -7.88
CA ASN A 153 14.66 5.04 -7.42
C ASN A 153 14.80 5.02 -5.90
N ALA A 154 13.88 5.63 -5.15
CA ALA A 154 13.86 5.55 -3.70
C ALA A 154 13.84 4.09 -3.22
N ASP A 155 14.52 3.80 -2.11
CA ASP A 155 14.65 2.43 -1.57
C ASP A 155 13.30 1.72 -1.42
N TYR A 156 12.29 2.45 -0.96
CA TYR A 156 10.92 1.97 -0.82
C TYR A 156 10.29 1.54 -2.15
N ALA A 157 10.47 2.33 -3.21
CA ALA A 157 10.02 1.95 -4.56
C ALA A 157 10.79 0.74 -5.09
N ARG A 158 12.11 0.66 -4.86
CA ARG A 158 12.92 -0.48 -5.31
C ARG A 158 12.47 -1.79 -4.69
N ASN A 159 12.15 -1.80 -3.39
CA ASN A 159 11.65 -3.00 -2.71
C ASN A 159 10.28 -3.44 -3.24
N PHE A 160 9.36 -2.50 -3.43
CA PHE A 160 8.04 -2.80 -4.01
C PHE A 160 8.15 -3.32 -5.45
N VAL A 161 8.99 -2.70 -6.28
CA VAL A 161 9.25 -3.16 -7.66
C VAL A 161 9.93 -4.52 -7.68
N ALA A 162 10.88 -4.78 -6.77
CA ALA A 162 11.51 -6.09 -6.64
C ALA A 162 10.49 -7.17 -6.29
N TRP A 163 9.54 -6.88 -5.39
CA TRP A 163 8.43 -7.78 -5.08
C TRP A 163 7.54 -8.06 -6.30
N LEU A 164 7.13 -7.03 -7.05
CA LEU A 164 6.36 -7.20 -8.29
C LEU A 164 7.08 -8.10 -9.31
N ARG A 165 8.39 -7.92 -9.46
CA ARG A 165 9.22 -8.76 -10.34
C ARG A 165 9.27 -10.21 -9.88
N ARG A 166 9.41 -10.47 -8.57
CA ARG A 166 9.36 -11.86 -8.03
C ARG A 166 7.99 -12.51 -8.23
N LEU A 167 6.93 -11.70 -8.21
CA LEU A 167 5.56 -12.19 -8.35
C LEU A 167 5.20 -12.50 -9.81
N PHE A 168 5.39 -11.56 -10.73
CA PHE A 168 4.91 -11.64 -12.12
C PHE A 168 5.98 -11.97 -13.16
N GLY A 169 7.27 -11.82 -12.82
CA GLY A 169 8.41 -12.06 -13.69
C GLY A 169 8.99 -13.46 -13.56
#